data_AF-A0A357LC57-F1
#
_entry.id   AF-A0A357LC57-F1
#
_cell.length_a   1.000
_cell.length_b   1.000
_cell.length_c   1.000
_cell.angle_alpha   90.00
_cell.angle_beta   90.00
_cell.angle_gamma   90.00
#
_symmetry.space_group_name_H-M   'P 1'
#
loop_
_entity.id
_entity.type
_entity.pdbx_description
1 polymer ?
#
loop_
_entity_poly.entity_id
_entity_poly.type
_entity_poly.pdbx_seq_one_letter_code
_entity_poly.pdbx_strand_id
1 'polypeptide(L)' 'LCDAWGVIHDGVRVFPGVAEALIEFRRARGPVVVLTNAPRPRAIIPGQLDRLGLPRAAYDGVVTSGDATRAA' A
#
# COMPACT_ATOMS: atom_id res chain seq x y z
N LEU A 1 2.60 9.14 4.01
CA LEU A 1 2.59 8.46 2.70
C LEU A 1 3.63 7.35 2.75
N CYS A 2 3.35 6.19 2.17
CA CYS A 2 4.26 5.03 2.18
C CYS A 2 4.35 4.43 0.77
N ASP A 3 5.57 4.19 0.29
CA ASP A 3 5.77 3.54 -1.01
C ASP A 3 5.47 2.04 -0.94
N ALA A 4 5.21 1.39 -2.07
CA ALA A 4 4.85 -0.02 -2.16
C ALA A 4 6.03 -0.92 -2.57
N TRP A 5 6.54 -0.74 -3.79
CA TRP A 5 7.55 -1.64 -4.35
C TRP A 5 8.92 -1.36 -3.73
N GLY A 6 9.55 -2.38 -3.14
CA GLY A 6 10.83 -2.22 -2.44
C GLY A 6 10.72 -1.63 -1.02
N VAL A 7 9.51 -1.28 -0.56
CA VAL A 7 9.24 -0.80 0.81
C VAL A 7 8.26 -1.72 1.55
N ILE A 8 7.13 -2.03 0.93
CA ILE A 8 6.12 -2.95 1.48
C ILE A 8 6.37 -4.37 0.98
N HIS A 9 6.69 -4.54 -0.30
CA HIS A 9 6.83 -5.84 -0.95
C HIS A 9 7.81 -5.84 -2.12
N ASP A 10 8.22 -7.03 -2.56
CA ASP A 10 9.05 -7.25 -3.76
C ASP A 10 8.24 -7.76 -4.98
N GLY A 11 6.91 -7.83 -4.84
CA GLY A 11 6.00 -8.35 -5.87
C GLY A 11 5.73 -9.85 -5.74
N VAL A 12 6.43 -10.53 -4.84
CA VAL A 12 6.20 -11.94 -4.47
C VAL A 12 5.63 -12.04 -3.05
N ARG A 13 6.13 -11.23 -2.12
CA ARG A 13 5.70 -11.23 -0.71
C ARG A 13 5.85 -9.87 -0.05
N VAL A 14 5.10 -9.64 1.03
CA VAL A 14 5.34 -8.53 1.96
C VAL A 14 6.64 -8.76 2.73
N PHE A 15 7.42 -7.69 2.97
CA PHE A 15 8.64 -7.80 3.77
C PHE A 15 8.30 -8.04 5.26
N PRO A 16 9.11 -8.84 5.98
CA PRO A 16 8.89 -9.12 7.40
C PRO A 16 8.79 -7.84 8.24
N GLY A 17 7.81 -7.78 9.14
CA GLY A 17 7.63 -6.65 10.07
C GLY A 17 6.89 -5.44 9.49
N VAL A 18 6.65 -5.39 8.17
CA VAL A 18 5.96 -4.25 7.53
C VAL A 18 4.52 -4.14 8.03
N ALA A 19 3.79 -5.25 8.13
CA ALA A 19 2.39 -5.23 8.55
C ALA A 19 2.27 -4.65 9.97
N GLU A 20 3.10 -5.13 10.89
CA GLU A 20 3.16 -4.69 12.28
C GLU A 20 3.55 -3.22 12.36
N ALA A 21 4.60 -2.80 11.65
CA ALA A 21 5.07 -1.42 11.66
C ALA A 21 4.00 -0.43 11.18
N LEU A 22 3.30 -0.76 10.09
CA LEU A 22 2.25 0.11 9.54
C LEU A 22 1.01 0.14 10.44
N ILE A 23 0.60 -0.99 11.03
CA ILE A 23 -0.51 -1.04 11.99
C ILE A 23 -0.19 -0.18 13.21
N GLU A 24 1.01 -0.30 13.77
CA GLU A 24 1.42 0.48 14.94
C GLU A 24 1.57 1.98 14.60
N PHE A 25 2.10 2.31 13.41
CA PHE A 25 2.11 3.70 12.94
C PHE A 25 0.68 4.27 12.86
N ARG A 26 -0.26 3.50 12.30
CA ARG A 26 -1.67 3.93 12.22
C ARG A 26 -2.28 4.21 13.58
N ARG A 27 -1.98 3.38 14.58
CA ARG A 27 -2.45 3.54 15.96
C ARG A 27 -1.83 4.74 16.66
N ALA A 28 -0.52 4.95 16.50
CA ALA A 28 0.23 5.91 17.30
C ALA A 28 0.45 7.28 16.63
N ARG A 29 0.44 7.34 15.29
CA ARG A 29 0.90 8.52 14.53
C ARG A 29 -0.10 9.03 13.50
N GLY A 30 -1.05 8.21 13.04
CA GLY A 30 -2.10 8.62 12.11
C GLY A 30 -2.10 7.83 10.79
N PRO A 31 -2.88 8.26 9.80
CA PRO A 31 -3.22 7.42 8.66
C PRO A 31 -2.04 7.10 7.74
N VAL A 32 -2.06 5.90 7.16
CA VAL A 32 -1.09 5.43 6.17
C VAL A 32 -1.79 5.38 4.80
N VAL A 33 -1.29 6.13 3.84
CA VAL A 33 -1.72 6.03 2.44
C VAL A 33 -0.59 5.43 1.62
N VAL A 34 -0.88 4.31 0.94
CA VAL A 34 0.05 3.66 0.02
C VAL A 34 0.08 4.47 -1.27
N LEU A 35 1.26 4.93 -1.66
CA LEU A 35 1.50 5.65 -2.90
C LEU A 35 2.34 4.76 -3.82
N THR A 36 1.89 4.49 -5.04
CA THR A 36 2.61 3.61 -5.97
C THR A 36 2.60 4.12 -7.41
N ASN A 37 3.71 3.91 -8.11
CA ASN A 37 3.81 4.18 -9.54
C ASN A 37 3.17 3.09 -10.42
N ALA A 38 2.40 2.16 -9.84
CA ALA A 38 1.66 1.18 -10.62
C ALA A 38 0.69 1.87 -11.61
N PRO A 39 0.72 1.52 -12.91
CA PRO A 39 -0.18 2.12 -13.90
C PRO A 39 -1.64 1.64 -13.75
N ARG A 40 -1.90 0.74 -12.81
CA ARG A 40 -3.22 0.13 -12.57
C ARG A 40 -4.10 1.06 -11.73
N PRO A 41 -5.44 0.99 -11.87
CA PRO A 41 -6.36 1.70 -10.98
C PRO A 41 -6.21 1.29 -9.51
N ARG A 42 -6.37 2.24 -8.58
CA ARG A 42 -6.32 1.95 -7.12
C ARG A 42 -7.26 0.85 -6.68
N ALA A 43 -8.39 0.65 -7.37
CA ALA A 43 -9.38 -0.37 -7.03
C ALA A 43 -8.81 -1.81 -7.07
N ILE A 44 -7.74 -2.04 -7.84
CA ILE A 44 -7.12 -3.37 -7.99
C ILE A 44 -6.02 -3.61 -6.94
N ILE A 45 -5.42 -2.55 -6.42
CA ILE A 45 -4.24 -2.63 -5.54
C ILE A 45 -4.55 -3.34 -4.21
N PRO A 46 -5.67 -3.09 -3.50
CA PRO A 46 -6.01 -3.82 -2.29
C PRO A 46 -5.97 -5.33 -2.45
N GLY A 47 -6.62 -5.88 -3.50
CA GLY A 47 -6.61 -7.31 -3.76
C GLY A 47 -5.23 -7.87 -4.14
N GLN A 48 -4.32 -7.05 -4.68
CA GLN A 48 -2.92 -7.44 -4.88
C GLN A 48 -2.17 -7.50 -3.55
N LEU A 49 -2.31 -6.48 -2.70
CA LEU A 49 -1.69 -6.41 -1.39
C LEU A 49 -2.18 -7.54 -0.48
N ASP A 50 -3.48 -7.87 -0.53
CA ASP A 50 -4.06 -8.99 0.21
C ASP A 50 -3.42 -10.33 -0.21
N ARG A 51 -3.25 -10.56 -1.53
CA ARG A 51 -2.57 -11.77 -2.05
C ARG A 51 -1.10 -11.86 -1.65
N LEU A 52 -0.43 -10.74 -1.45
CA LEU A 52 0.96 -10.69 -0.98
C LEU A 52 1.08 -10.85 0.55
N GLY A 53 -0.03 -10.84 1.27
CA GLY A 53 -0.10 -11.01 2.72
C GLY A 53 -0.16 -9.72 3.54
N LEU A 54 -0.43 -8.56 2.92
CA LEU A 54 -0.58 -7.32 3.68
C LEU A 54 -2.02 -7.20 4.20
N PRO A 55 -2.25 -7.16 5.53
CA PRO A 55 -3.60 -7.02 6.05
C PRO A 55 -4.19 -5.65 5.72
N ARG A 56 -5.50 -5.58 5.44
CA ARG A 56 -6.22 -4.31 5.18
C ARG A 56 -6.05 -3.28 6.29
N ALA A 57 -5.82 -3.73 7.54
CA ALA A 57 -5.55 -2.88 8.70
C ALA A 57 -4.20 -2.15 8.65
N ALA A 58 -3.31 -2.44 7.69
CA ALA A 58 -2.01 -1.78 7.57
C ALA A 58 -2.07 -0.40 6.88
N TYR A 59 -3.18 -0.03 6.25
CA TYR A 59 -3.29 1.25 5.54
C TYR A 59 -4.72 1.79 5.55
N ASP A 60 -4.91 3.03 5.15
CA ASP A 60 -6.18 3.73 5.11
C ASP A 60 -6.66 3.95 3.67
N GLY A 61 -5.72 4.15 2.74
CA GLY A 61 -6.03 4.33 1.33
C GLY A 61 -4.86 4.01 0.39
N VAL A 62 -5.15 4.06 -0.91
CA VAL A 62 -4.18 3.85 -1.99
C VAL A 62 -4.30 4.96 -3.03
N VAL A 63 -3.17 5.47 -3.47
CA VAL A 63 -3.03 6.40 -4.60
C VAL A 63 -2.08 5.78 -5.61
N THR A 64 -2.47 5.76 -6.88
CA THR A 64 -1.64 5.25 -7.98
C THR A 64 -1.34 6.31 -9.01
N SER A 65 -0.19 6.22 -9.69
CA SER A 65 0.11 7.07 -10.84
C SER A 65 -0.93 6.92 -11.95
N GLY A 66 -1.45 5.69 -12.16
CA GLY A 66 -2.51 5.44 -13.13
C GLY A 66 -3.79 6.23 -12.85
N ASP A 67 -4.16 6.41 -11.57
CA ASP A 67 -5.30 7.26 -11.21
C ASP A 67 -5.00 8.74 -11.38
N ALA A 68 -3.79 9.18 -11.04
CA ALA A 68 -3.36 10.57 -11.23
C ALA A 68 -3.40 10.97 -12.72
N THR A 69 -2.94 10.10 -13.62
CA THR A 69 -2.99 10.35 -15.07
C THR A 69 -4.43 10.41 -15.61
N ARG A 70 -5.39 9.68 -15.04
CA ARG A 70 -6.81 9.74 -15.46
C ARG A 70 -7.53 11.00 -14.98
N ALA A 71 -7.03 11.62 -13.92
CA ALA A 71 -7.62 12.82 -13.33
C ALA A 71 -7.01 14.13 -13.84
N ALA A 72 -5.93 14.03 -14.64
CA ALA A 72 -5.21 15.15 -15.25
C ALA A 72 -5.79 15.56 -16.60
#